data_AF-A0A7V9CER2-F1
#
_entry.id   AF-A0A7V9CER2-F1
#
_cell.length_a   1.000
_cell.length_b   1.000
_cell.length_c   1.000
_cell.angle_alpha   90.00
_cell.angle_beta   90.00
_cell.angle_gamma   90.00
#
_symmetry.space_group_name_H-M   'P 1'
#
loop_
_entity.id
_entity.type
_entity.pdbx_description
1 polymer ?
#
loop_
_entity_poly.entity_id
_entity_poly.type
_entity_poly.pdbx_seq_one_letter_code
_entity_poly.pdbx_strand_id
1 'polypeptide(L)' 'RGVSGGADQRLVTLVHDLRTPLTVVAGFAELLEARGEELSVEERREYTRRVADGARELRAILDAQRAPRLTPPDGR' A
#
# COMPACT_ATOMS: atom_id res chain seq x y z
N ARG A 1 -6.89 -32.85 -1.29
CA ARG A 1 -6.90 -31.64 -2.17
C ARG A 1 -7.56 -30.52 -1.39
N GLY A 2 -6.81 -29.57 -0.83
CA GLY A 2 -7.38 -28.54 0.03
C GLY A 2 -6.42 -27.43 0.44
N VAL A 3 -5.40 -27.14 -0.39
CA VAL A 3 -4.38 -26.12 -0.06
C VAL A 3 -4.45 -24.89 -0.99
N SER A 4 -5.10 -25.00 -2.16
CA SER A 4 -5.15 -23.90 -3.14
C SER A 4 -6.07 -22.74 -2.74
N GLY A 5 -7.19 -23.00 -2.06
CA GLY A 5 -8.16 -21.93 -1.75
C GLY A 5 -7.66 -20.88 -0.75
N GLY A 6 -6.78 -21.24 0.19
CA GLY A 6 -6.31 -20.33 1.24
C GLY A 6 -5.24 -19.35 0.76
N ALA A 7 -4.35 -19.78 -0.13
CA ALA A 7 -3.31 -18.92 -0.71
C ALA A 7 -3.91 -17.95 -1.73
N ASP A 8 -4.82 -18.44 -2.57
CA ASP A 8 -5.52 -17.63 -3.57
C ASP A 8 -6.39 -16.56 -2.88
N GLN A 9 -7.12 -16.93 -1.81
CA GLN A 9 -7.93 -15.96 -1.06
C GLN A 9 -7.08 -14.87 -0.40
N ARG A 10 -5.90 -15.22 0.14
CA ARG A 10 -4.95 -14.23 0.71
C ARG A 10 -4.41 -13.27 -0.35
N LEU A 11 -4.11 -13.78 -1.55
CA LEU A 11 -3.69 -12.96 -2.68
C LEU A 11 -4.81 -12.01 -3.12
N VAL A 12 -6.06 -12.49 -3.21
CA VAL A 12 -7.20 -11.63 -3.55
C VAL A 12 -7.36 -10.50 -2.53
N THR A 13 -7.31 -10.81 -1.24
CA THR A 13 -7.38 -9.79 -0.17
C THR A 13 -6.22 -8.81 -0.26
N LEU A 14 -4.99 -9.29 -0.43
CA LEU A 14 -3.82 -8.42 -0.59
C LEU A 14 -3.97 -7.46 -1.77
N VAL A 15 -4.40 -7.95 -2.93
CA VAL A 15 -4.60 -7.11 -4.14
C VAL A 15 -5.69 -6.08 -3.91
N HIS A 16 -6.78 -6.46 -3.24
CA HIS A 16 -7.85 -5.54 -2.89
C HIS A 16 -7.34 -4.42 -1.99
N ASP A 17 -6.62 -4.77 -0.93
CA ASP A 17 -6.15 -3.80 0.07
C ASP A 17 -5.09 -2.86 -0.51
N LEU A 18 -4.23 -3.35 -1.41
CA LEU A 18 -3.23 -2.52 -2.11
C LEU A 18 -3.85 -1.57 -3.13
N ARG A 19 -5.02 -1.89 -3.71
CA ARG A 19 -5.64 -1.07 -4.76
C ARG A 19 -5.98 0.33 -4.25
N THR A 20 -6.54 0.43 -3.05
CA THR A 20 -6.96 1.71 -2.45
C THR A 20 -5.81 2.72 -2.33
N PRO A 21 -4.72 2.43 -1.60
CA PRO A 21 -3.62 3.38 -1.46
C PRO A 21 -2.85 3.57 -2.78
N LEU A 22 -2.84 2.59 -3.69
CA LEU A 22 -2.28 2.77 -5.03
C LEU A 22 -3.07 3.80 -5.85
N THR A 23 -4.41 3.77 -5.80
CA THR A 23 -5.26 4.78 -6.46
C THR A 23 -4.98 6.18 -5.92
N VAL A 24 -4.76 6.32 -4.61
CA VAL A 24 -4.39 7.60 -3.99
C VAL A 24 -3.04 8.08 -4.52
N VAL A 25 -2.01 7.22 -4.49
CA VAL A 25 -0.66 7.57 -4.97
C VAL A 25 -0.69 8.00 -6.43
N ALA A 26 -1.33 7.21 -7.30
CA ALA A 26 -1.41 7.50 -8.73
C ALA A 26 -2.16 8.81 -9.00
N GLY A 27 -3.35 8.98 -8.42
CA GLY A 27 -4.17 10.17 -8.67
C GLY A 27 -3.49 11.47 -8.22
N PHE A 28 -2.87 11.50 -7.04
CA PHE A 28 -2.16 12.71 -6.59
C PHE A 28 -0.85 12.94 -7.35
N ALA A 29 -0.15 11.87 -7.78
CA ALA A 29 1.02 12.00 -8.64
C ALA A 29 0.65 12.60 -10.02
N GLU A 30 -0.45 12.13 -10.63
CA GLU A 30 -0.98 12.67 -11.89
C GLU A 30 -1.39 14.14 -11.75
N LEU A 31 -2.03 14.53 -10.64
CA LEU A 31 -2.39 15.94 -10.38
C LEU A 31 -1.15 16.83 -10.22
N LEU A 32 -0.11 16.33 -9.52
CA LEU A 32 1.16 17.02 -9.35
C LEU A 32 1.91 17.17 -10.67
N GLU A 33 1.86 16.16 -11.54
CA GLU A 33 2.48 16.21 -12.87
C GLU A 33 1.73 17.16 -13.81
N ALA A 34 0.40 17.03 -13.89
CA ALA A 34 -0.42 17.76 -14.84
C ALA A 34 -0.57 19.25 -14.51
N ARG A 35 -0.61 19.60 -13.22
CA ARG A 35 -0.91 20.97 -12.76
C ARG A 35 0.08 21.52 -11.74
N GLY A 36 1.20 20.85 -11.50
CA GLY A 36 2.14 21.22 -10.44
C GLY A 36 2.48 22.71 -10.41
N GLU A 37 2.80 23.29 -11.57
CA GLU A 37 3.18 24.71 -11.71
C GLU A 37 2.03 25.70 -11.43
N GLU A 38 0.78 25.24 -11.51
CA GLU A 38 -0.41 26.03 -11.19
C GLU A 38 -0.83 25.91 -9.71
N LEU A 39 -0.31 24.91 -8.99
CA LEU A 39 -0.62 24.69 -7.58
C LEU A 39 0.14 25.67 -6.69
N SER A 40 -0.54 26.18 -5.66
CA SER A 40 0.12 26.86 -4.56
C SER A 40 1.13 25.94 -3.84
N VAL A 41 2.04 26.55 -3.08
CA VAL A 41 3.02 25.80 -2.29
C VAL A 41 2.30 24.91 -1.27
N GLU A 42 1.19 25.39 -0.71
CA GLU A 42 0.35 24.68 0.25
C GLU A 42 -0.32 23.45 -0.39
N GLU A 43 -0.93 23.61 -1.57
CA GLU A 43 -1.54 22.50 -2.31
C GLU A 43 -0.51 21.46 -2.75
N ARG A 44 0.64 21.90 -3.27
CA ARG A 44 1.73 21.00 -3.67
C ARG A 44 2.24 20.20 -2.48
N ARG A 45 2.35 20.82 -1.29
CA ARG A 45 2.70 20.13 -0.05
C ARG A 45 1.64 19.13 0.38
N GLU A 46 0.36 19.50 0.33
CA GLU A 46 -0.74 18.61 0.68
C GLU A 46 -0.78 17.39 -0.25
N TYR A 47 -0.68 17.58 -1.56
CA TYR A 47 -0.72 16.47 -2.52
C TYR A 47 0.49 15.55 -2.37
N THR A 48 1.68 16.13 -2.13
CA THR A 48 2.89 15.36 -1.84
C THR A 48 2.74 14.55 -0.55
N ARG A 49 2.08 15.09 0.47
CA ARG A 49 1.75 14.35 1.71
C ARG A 49 0.80 13.19 1.41
N ARG A 50 -0.26 13.39 0.62
CA ARG A 50 -1.19 12.31 0.24
C ARG A 50 -0.48 11.17 -0.50
N VAL A 51 0.44 11.48 -1.42
CA VAL A 51 1.29 10.47 -2.08
C VAL A 51 2.13 9.72 -1.05
N ALA A 52 2.79 10.44 -0.14
CA ALA A 52 3.64 9.82 0.87
C ALA A 52 2.83 8.95 1.86
N ASP A 53 1.64 9.38 2.25
CA ASP A 53 0.73 8.64 3.12
C ASP A 53 0.28 7.33 2.47
N GLY A 54 -0.17 7.38 1.21
CA GLY A 54 -0.54 6.19 0.45
C GLY A 54 0.64 5.22 0.25
N ALA A 55 1.84 5.74 0.00
CA ALA A 55 3.05 4.90 -0.09
C ALA A 55 3.40 4.20 1.24
N ARG A 56 3.20 4.88 2.39
CA ARG A 56 3.40 4.27 3.71
C ARG A 56 2.35 3.21 4.01
N GLU A 57 1.10 3.43 3.61
CA GLU A 57 0.03 2.44 3.75
C GLU A 57 0.30 1.19 2.92
N LEU A 58 0.72 1.34 1.65
CA LEU A 58 1.17 0.22 0.80
C LEU A 58 2.26 -0.60 1.49
N ARG A 59 3.27 0.07 2.08
CA ARG A 59 4.34 -0.61 2.82
C ARG A 59 3.79 -1.37 4.03
N ALA A 60 2.90 -0.76 4.81
CA ALA A 60 2.30 -1.40 5.98
C ALA A 60 1.50 -2.67 5.62
N ILE A 61 0.72 -2.62 4.52
CA ILE A 61 -0.03 -3.79 4.03
C ILE A 61 0.92 -4.92 3.63
N LEU A 62 2.01 -4.61 2.92
CA LEU A 62 3.02 -5.60 2.52
C LEU A 62 3.75 -6.19 3.73
N ASP A 63 4.13 -5.37 4.70
CA ASP A 63 4.83 -5.81 5.91
C ASP A 63 3.94 -6.69 6.79
N ALA A 64 2.63 -6.40 6.85
CA ALA A 64 1.65 -7.24 7.56
C ALA A 64 1.54 -8.66 6.98
N GLN A 65 1.81 -8.85 5.68
CA GLN A 65 1.88 -10.19 5.08
C GLN A 65 3.16 -10.97 5.46
N ARG A 66 4.17 -10.29 6.03
CA ARG A 66 5.50 -10.85 6.28
C ARG A 66 5.66 -11.50 7.66
N ALA A 67 4.76 -11.27 8.63
CA ALA A 67 4.87 -11.78 10.01
C ALA A 67 3.71 -12.73 10.41
N PRO A 68 3.94 -13.88 11.11
CA PRO A 68 5.20 -14.57 11.42
C PRO A 68 5.32 -15.95 10.76
N ARG A 69 6.39 -16.16 9.97
CA ARG A 69 7.00 -17.49 9.74
C ARG A 69 8.14 -17.79 10.74
N LEU A 70 8.31 -16.96 11.77
CA LEU A 70 9.39 -17.07 12.76
C LEU A 70 8.81 -17.10 14.18
N THR A 71 8.34 -18.28 14.58
CA THR A 71 8.43 -18.74 15.97
C THR A 71 9.07 -20.13 15.90
N PRO A 72 10.37 -20.28 16.22
CA PRO A 72 10.92 -21.60 16.47
C PRO A 72 10.15 -22.22 17.64
N PRO A 73 9.82 -23.52 17.63
CA PRO A 73 9.28 -24.18 18.80
C PRO A 73 10.33 -24.12 19.90
N ASP A 74 9.93 -23.67 21.09
CA ASP A 74 10.75 -23.78 22.29
C ASP A 74 11.30 -25.20 22.38
N GLY A 75 12.62 -25.29 22.29
CA GLY A 75 13.35 -26.54 22.44
C GLY A 75 13.09 -27.10 23.83
N ARG A 76 12.40 -28.22 23.87
CA ARG A 76 12.38 -29.15 25.00
C ARG A 76 12.79 -30.52 24.51
#